data_AF-A0A1E5VM12-F1
#
_entry.id   AF-A0A1E5VM12-F1
#
_cell.length_a   1.000
_cell.length_b   1.000
_cell.length_c   1.000
_cell.angle_alpha   90.00
_cell.angle_beta   90.00
_cell.angle_gamma   90.00
#
_symmetry.space_group_name_H-M   'P 1'
#
loop_
_entity.id
_entity.type
_entity.pdbx_description
1 polymer ?
#
loop_
_entity_poly.entity_id
_entity_poly.type
_entity_poly.pdbx_seq_one_letter_code
_entity_poly.pdbx_strand_id
1 'polypeptide(L)'
;MEYQKVISPRETTYRYIVKPGAPFNYIVLMDNGVVKRLVWVASSRAWQTYYQGPRDVCDSYGKCGAFSLCNASAASTSFCACLNGFSPASPAAWNSRDTSAGCQRNVGAATDRFLLVQTVKLPDAHNVSVDRSITLEE
;
A
#
# COMPACT_ATOMS: atom_id res chain seq x y z
N MET A 1 7.36 -2.20 -21.64
CA MET A 1 7.67 -3.12 -20.52
C MET A 1 6.41 -3.89 -20.20
N GLU A 2 6.50 -5.17 -19.95
CA GLU A 2 5.37 -5.97 -19.44
C GLU A 2 5.81 -6.63 -18.14
N TYR A 3 4.91 -6.74 -17.17
CA TYR A 3 5.16 -7.54 -15.99
C TYR A 3 4.42 -8.86 -16.14
N GLN A 4 5.00 -9.91 -15.59
CA GLN A 4 4.37 -11.22 -15.52
C GLN A 4 4.39 -11.68 -14.07
N LYS A 5 3.21 -12.07 -13.59
CA LYS A 5 3.01 -12.72 -12.30
C LYS A 5 2.66 -14.18 -12.56
N VAL A 6 3.40 -15.09 -11.94
CA VAL A 6 3.08 -16.53 -11.93
C VAL A 6 2.64 -16.88 -10.52
N ILE A 7 1.47 -17.48 -10.37
CA ILE A 7 0.97 -18.01 -9.10
C ILE A 7 0.54 -19.45 -9.37
N SER A 8 1.25 -20.39 -8.78
CA SER A 8 0.97 -21.83 -8.88
C SER A 8 1.33 -22.51 -7.55
N PRO A 9 0.92 -23.78 -7.35
CA PRO A 9 1.35 -24.53 -6.17
C PRO A 9 2.88 -24.71 -6.04
N ARG A 10 3.64 -24.52 -7.12
CA ARG A 10 5.10 -24.72 -7.14
C ARG A 10 5.90 -23.43 -7.09
N GLU A 11 5.35 -22.35 -7.62
CA GLU A 11 6.05 -21.10 -7.84
C GLU A 11 5.09 -19.92 -7.65
N THR A 12 5.55 -18.94 -6.88
CA THR A 12 4.97 -17.60 -6.88
C THR A 12 6.08 -16.61 -7.21
N THR A 13 6.10 -16.11 -8.44
CA THR A 13 7.12 -15.18 -8.91
C THR A 13 6.54 -13.97 -9.61
N TYR A 14 7.33 -12.92 -9.61
CA TYR A 14 7.06 -11.67 -10.28
C TYR A 14 8.29 -11.26 -11.06
N ARG A 15 8.14 -11.07 -12.38
CA ARG A 15 9.24 -10.70 -13.25
C ARG A 15 8.83 -9.60 -14.22
N TYR A 16 9.80 -8.81 -14.63
CA TYR A 16 9.63 -7.84 -15.70
C TYR A 16 10.24 -8.34 -16.99
N ILE A 17 9.49 -8.20 -18.07
CA ILE A 17 9.91 -8.52 -19.43
C ILE A 17 10.28 -7.21 -20.14
N VAL A 18 11.55 -7.10 -20.47
CA VAL A 18 12.12 -5.96 -21.21
C VAL A 18 11.76 -6.13 -22.69
N LYS A 19 11.13 -5.10 -23.28
CA LYS A 19 10.81 -5.11 -24.72
C LYS A 19 12.09 -4.91 -25.54
N PRO A 20 12.21 -5.50 -26.75
CA PRO A 20 13.32 -5.22 -27.65
C PRO A 20 13.49 -3.70 -27.87
N GLY A 21 14.74 -3.23 -27.84
CA GLY A 21 15.07 -1.80 -27.99
C GLY A 21 14.81 -0.93 -26.75
N ALA A 22 14.24 -1.46 -25.66
CA ALA A 22 14.11 -0.70 -24.42
C ALA A 22 15.49 -0.51 -23.75
N PRO A 23 15.70 0.61 -23.02
CA PRO A 23 16.95 0.83 -22.30
C PRO A 23 17.20 -0.23 -21.23
N PHE A 24 18.48 -0.49 -20.94
CA PHE A 24 18.88 -1.32 -19.82
C PHE A 24 18.23 -0.82 -18.53
N ASN A 25 17.75 -1.75 -17.72
CA ASN A 25 17.12 -1.43 -16.45
C ASN A 25 17.18 -2.63 -15.51
N TYR A 26 17.21 -2.36 -14.22
CA TYR A 26 17.19 -3.38 -13.18
C TYR A 26 16.50 -2.85 -11.92
N ILE A 27 16.14 -3.78 -11.04
CA ILE A 27 15.59 -3.48 -9.72
C ILE A 27 16.65 -3.83 -8.69
N VAL A 28 16.86 -2.93 -7.75
CA VAL A 28 17.87 -3.05 -6.70
C VAL A 28 17.30 -2.62 -5.37
N LEU A 29 17.63 -3.37 -4.31
CA LEU A 29 17.44 -2.95 -2.94
C LEU A 29 18.69 -2.17 -2.51
N MET A 30 18.50 -0.90 -2.19
CA MET A 30 19.58 -0.05 -1.69
C MET A 30 19.86 -0.37 -0.21
N ASP A 31 21.04 0.01 0.27
CA ASP A 31 21.50 -0.14 1.66
C ASP A 31 20.57 0.54 2.69
N ASN A 32 19.90 1.62 2.30
CA ASN A 32 18.91 2.33 3.11
C ASN A 32 17.51 1.69 3.09
N GLY A 33 17.36 0.48 2.53
CA GLY A 33 16.09 -0.25 2.47
C GLY A 33 15.12 0.21 1.38
N VAL A 34 15.50 1.19 0.55
CA VAL A 34 14.67 1.66 -0.58
C VAL A 34 14.87 0.75 -1.78
N VAL A 35 13.77 0.20 -2.30
CA VAL A 35 13.79 -0.52 -3.58
C VAL A 35 13.72 0.49 -4.71
N LYS A 36 14.68 0.45 -5.63
CA LYS A 36 14.71 1.31 -6.82
C LYS A 36 14.65 0.49 -8.08
N ARG A 37 13.94 1.00 -9.08
CA ARG A 37 14.13 0.61 -10.47
C ARG A 37 14.98 1.67 -11.15
N LEU A 38 16.16 1.25 -11.61
CA LEU A 38 17.11 2.11 -12.31
C LEU A 38 17.03 1.84 -13.81
N VAL A 39 17.03 2.90 -14.61
CA VAL A 39 17.02 2.84 -16.07
C VAL A 39 18.24 3.59 -16.60
N TRP A 40 18.97 2.99 -17.53
CA TRP A 40 20.13 3.61 -18.15
C TRP A 40 19.69 4.64 -19.17
N VAL A 41 20.12 5.90 -18.99
CA VAL A 41 19.83 6.99 -19.91
C VAL A 41 21.11 7.30 -20.69
N ALA A 42 21.11 6.96 -21.98
CA ALA A 42 22.29 7.04 -22.83
C ALA A 42 22.80 8.47 -23.03
N SER A 43 21.90 9.45 -23.14
CA SER A 43 22.25 10.87 -23.32
C SER A 43 23.04 11.43 -22.13
N SER A 44 22.66 11.06 -20.90
CA SER A 44 23.37 11.47 -19.68
C SER A 44 24.45 10.48 -19.23
N ARG A 45 24.59 9.34 -19.91
CA ARG A 45 25.49 8.23 -19.54
C ARG A 45 25.37 7.85 -18.05
N ALA A 46 24.14 7.79 -17.56
CA ALA A 46 23.87 7.60 -16.14
C ALA A 46 22.63 6.73 -15.89
N TRP A 47 22.63 6.04 -14.75
CA TRP A 47 21.45 5.38 -14.21
C TRP A 47 20.54 6.41 -13.57
N GLN A 48 19.29 6.46 -14.02
CA GLN A 48 18.26 7.32 -13.44
C GLN A 48 17.20 6.49 -12.71
N THR A 49 16.67 7.06 -11.64
CA THR A 49 15.59 6.41 -10.89
C THR A 49 14.29 6.55 -11.67
N TYR A 50 13.76 5.43 -12.15
CA TYR A 50 12.45 5.38 -12.80
C TYR A 50 11.32 5.25 -11.77
N TYR A 51 11.58 4.46 -10.73
CA TYR A 51 10.63 4.19 -9.66
C TYR A 51 11.39 3.90 -8.37
N GLN A 52 10.83 4.28 -7.22
CA GLN A 52 11.29 3.84 -5.91
C GLN A 52 10.14 3.57 -4.95
N GLY A 53 10.34 2.62 -4.05
CA GLY A 53 9.44 2.31 -2.94
C GLY A 53 10.22 2.28 -1.62
N PRO A 54 9.69 2.84 -0.52
CA PRO A 54 8.42 3.58 -0.39
C PRO A 54 8.34 4.85 -1.25
N ARG A 55 7.14 5.21 -1.75
CA ARG A 55 6.91 6.42 -2.58
C ARG A 55 6.69 7.66 -1.72
N ASP A 56 5.93 7.50 -0.65
CA ASP A 56 5.54 8.56 0.26
C ASP A 56 5.43 8.04 1.70
N VAL A 57 5.01 8.91 2.61
CA VAL A 57 4.90 8.59 4.04
C VAL A 57 3.88 7.49 4.36
N CYS A 58 2.90 7.26 3.49
CA CYS A 58 1.85 6.26 3.67
C CYS A 58 2.26 4.85 3.24
N ASP A 59 3.34 4.73 2.47
CA ASP A 59 3.92 3.43 2.12
C ASP A 59 4.73 2.81 3.28
N SER A 60 5.01 3.56 4.34
CA SER A 60 5.60 3.00 5.56
C SER A 60 4.62 2.00 6.21
N TYR A 61 5.11 0.80 6.50
CA TYR A 61 4.31 -0.24 7.15
C TYR A 61 3.78 0.25 8.51
N GLY A 62 2.48 0.08 8.75
CA GLY A 62 1.85 0.52 9.99
C GLY A 62 1.87 2.04 10.22
N LYS A 63 2.00 2.87 9.16
CA LYS A 63 2.02 4.33 9.29
C LYS A 63 0.82 4.88 10.08
N CYS A 64 -0.35 4.32 9.82
CA CYS A 64 -1.59 4.61 10.54
C CYS A 64 -2.08 3.33 11.21
N GLY A 65 -2.66 3.44 12.40
CA GLY A 65 -3.12 2.30 13.18
C GLY A 65 -4.30 1.57 12.54
N ALA A 66 -4.76 0.48 13.17
CA ALA A 66 -5.87 -0.33 12.66
C ALA A 66 -7.13 0.49 12.35
N PHE A 67 -7.88 0.09 11.31
CA PHE A 67 -9.12 0.74 10.86
C PHE A 67 -9.00 2.24 10.51
N SER A 68 -7.79 2.69 10.18
CA SER A 68 -7.53 4.03 9.67
C SER A 68 -6.92 4.00 8.27
N LEU A 69 -7.13 5.08 7.52
CA LEU A 69 -6.57 5.29 6.19
C LEU A 69 -5.45 6.31 6.24
N CYS A 70 -4.40 6.06 5.46
CA CYS A 70 -3.33 7.03 5.23
C CYS A 70 -3.56 7.75 3.90
N ASN A 71 -3.54 9.08 3.91
CA ASN A 71 -3.62 9.93 2.74
C ASN A 71 -2.40 10.87 2.68
N ALA A 72 -1.46 10.56 1.79
CA ALA A 72 -0.23 11.37 1.62
C ALA A 72 -0.48 12.77 1.07
N SER A 73 -1.64 13.02 0.46
CA SER A 73 -2.04 14.34 -0.04
C SER A 73 -2.69 15.23 1.02
N ALA A 74 -3.03 14.68 2.18
CA ALA A 74 -3.56 15.46 3.30
C ALA A 74 -2.49 16.40 3.86
N ALA A 75 -2.92 17.38 4.66
CA ALA A 75 -1.99 18.23 5.41
C ALA A 75 -1.01 17.36 6.19
N SER A 76 0.26 17.80 6.31
CA SER A 76 1.35 17.03 6.93
C SER A 76 1.07 16.60 8.39
N THR A 77 0.07 17.22 8.99
CA THR A 77 -0.42 17.04 10.35
C THR A 77 -1.55 16.01 10.47
N SER A 78 -2.06 15.49 9.35
CA SER A 78 -3.35 14.81 9.25
C SER A 78 -3.34 13.67 8.22
N PHE A 79 -2.20 12.97 8.08
CA PHE A 79 -2.09 11.84 7.15
C PHE A 79 -3.05 10.69 7.47
N CYS A 80 -3.34 10.46 8.75
CA CYS A 80 -4.18 9.36 9.19
C CYS A 80 -5.58 9.84 9.56
N ALA A 81 -6.60 9.14 9.07
CA ALA A 81 -8.00 9.37 9.41
C ALA A 81 -8.71 8.05 9.67
N CYS A 82 -9.64 8.01 10.63
CA CYS A 82 -10.48 6.83 10.84
C CYS A 82 -11.40 6.60 9.64
N LEU A 83 -11.69 5.34 9.36
CA LEU A 83 -12.76 4.97 8.44
C LEU A 83 -14.10 5.54 8.93
N ASN A 84 -15.01 5.85 8.01
CA ASN A 84 -16.37 6.25 8.36
C ASN A 84 -17.05 5.17 9.23
N GLY A 85 -17.66 5.59 10.33
CA GLY A 85 -18.21 4.67 11.34
C GLY A 85 -17.19 4.21 12.39
N PHE A 86 -15.97 4.74 12.38
CA PHE A 86 -14.95 4.51 13.40
C PHE A 86 -14.49 5.84 14.02
N SER A 87 -14.06 5.79 15.27
CA SER A 87 -13.47 6.93 15.99
C SER A 87 -12.11 6.54 16.58
N PRO A 88 -11.22 7.51 16.89
CA PRO A 88 -9.94 7.21 17.51
C PRO A 88 -10.11 6.36 18.76
N ALA A 89 -9.35 5.26 18.85
CA ALA A 89 -9.38 4.38 20.03
C ALA A 89 -8.85 5.10 21.29
N SER A 90 -7.90 6.02 21.10
CA SER A 90 -7.42 6.94 22.13
C SER A 90 -7.49 8.38 21.61
N PRO A 91 -8.56 9.14 21.94
CA PRO A 91 -8.70 10.52 21.50
C PRO A 91 -7.56 11.43 21.98
N ALA A 92 -7.05 11.19 23.19
CA ALA A 92 -5.93 11.95 23.74
C ALA A 92 -4.64 11.75 22.92
N ALA A 93 -4.29 10.50 22.61
CA ALA A 93 -3.13 10.17 21.79
C ALA A 93 -3.29 10.73 20.36
N TRP A 94 -4.48 10.59 19.79
CA TRP A 94 -4.79 11.10 18.46
C TRP A 94 -4.64 12.61 18.36
N ASN A 95 -5.08 13.35 19.39
CA ASN A 95 -4.91 14.80 19.48
C ASN A 95 -3.43 15.21 19.61
N SER A 96 -2.60 14.36 20.22
CA SER A 96 -1.13 14.51 20.22
C SER A 96 -0.44 13.96 18.97
N ARG A 97 -1.22 13.61 17.92
CA ARG A 97 -0.73 13.07 16.63
C ARG A 97 -0.18 11.65 16.70
N ASP A 98 -0.42 10.94 17.79
CA ASP A 98 -0.14 9.52 17.91
C ASP A 98 -1.38 8.73 17.48
N THR A 99 -1.26 8.14 16.29
CA THR A 99 -2.33 7.38 15.65
C THR A 99 -2.08 5.86 15.72
N SER A 100 -1.11 5.42 16.52
CA SER A 100 -0.70 4.01 16.62
C SER A 100 -1.82 3.11 17.15
N ALA A 101 -2.62 3.61 18.09
CA ALA A 101 -3.78 2.92 18.65
C ALA A 101 -4.90 2.67 17.63
N GLY A 102 -4.87 3.35 16.47
CA GLY A 102 -5.87 3.22 15.42
C GLY A 102 -7.25 3.71 15.85
N CYS A 103 -8.27 3.08 15.26
CA CYS A 103 -9.66 3.46 15.42
C CYS A 103 -10.51 2.27 15.89
N GLN A 104 -11.55 2.57 16.66
CA GLN A 104 -12.54 1.62 17.13
C GLN A 104 -13.88 1.88 16.45
N ARG A 105 -14.66 0.82 16.20
CA ARG A 105 -15.99 0.92 15.60
C ARG A 105 -16.90 1.73 16.52
N ASN A 106 -17.63 2.68 15.95
CA ASN A 106 -18.67 3.39 16.68
C ASN A 106 -19.78 2.39 17.03
N VAL A 107 -20.20 2.37 18.30
CA VAL A 107 -21.29 1.51 18.77
C VAL A 107 -22.60 2.04 18.21
N GLY A 108 -23.26 1.27 17.34
CA GLY A 108 -24.50 1.68 16.70
C GLY A 108 -25.08 0.63 15.73
N ALA A 109 -26.39 0.39 15.90
CA ALA A 109 -27.31 -0.50 15.19
C ALA A 109 -27.16 -2.02 15.42
N ALA A 110 -28.31 -2.69 15.54
CA ALA A 110 -28.45 -4.14 15.80
C ALA A 110 -28.09 -5.04 14.59
N THR A 111 -27.74 -4.45 13.44
CA THR A 111 -27.46 -5.16 12.19
C THR A 111 -26.25 -4.57 11.49
N ASP A 112 -25.36 -5.44 11.02
CA ASP A 112 -24.15 -5.05 10.31
C ASP A 112 -24.43 -4.67 8.85
N ARG A 113 -23.59 -3.78 8.33
CA ARG A 113 -23.57 -3.31 6.95
C ARG A 113 -22.15 -3.02 6.51
N PHE A 114 -21.90 -3.08 5.21
CA PHE A 114 -20.60 -2.74 4.63
C PHE A 114 -20.63 -1.34 4.00
N LEU A 115 -19.51 -0.63 4.09
CA LEU A 115 -19.29 0.63 3.38
C LEU A 115 -18.22 0.41 2.32
N LEU A 116 -18.52 0.81 1.08
CA LEU A 116 -17.53 0.79 0.01
C LEU A 116 -16.48 1.88 0.26
N VAL A 117 -15.21 1.47 0.32
CA VAL A 117 -14.06 2.37 0.42
C VAL A 117 -13.30 2.32 -0.89
N GLN A 118 -13.24 3.44 -1.60
CA GLN A 118 -12.65 3.52 -2.93
C GLN A 118 -11.20 4.03 -2.88
N THR A 119 -10.42 3.68 -3.91
CA THR A 119 -9.05 4.20 -4.12
C THR A 119 -8.12 3.91 -2.94
N VAL A 120 -8.20 2.70 -2.39
CA VAL A 120 -7.36 2.24 -1.28
C VAL A 120 -6.46 1.08 -1.69
N LYS A 121 -5.29 1.02 -1.09
CA LYS A 121 -4.49 -0.21 -1.03
C LYS A 121 -5.20 -1.15 -0.05
N LEU A 122 -5.39 -2.41 -0.46
CA LEU A 122 -5.96 -3.44 0.42
C LEU A 122 -5.12 -3.57 1.71
N PRO A 123 -5.75 -3.90 2.85
CA PRO A 123 -5.04 -4.10 4.12
C PRO A 123 -4.10 -5.30 4.04
N ASP A 124 -3.30 -5.46 5.09
CA ASP A 124 -2.42 -6.62 5.25
C ASP A 124 -3.22 -7.93 5.13
N ALA A 125 -2.68 -8.88 4.36
CA ALA A 125 -3.35 -10.12 4.01
C ALA A 125 -2.97 -11.32 4.90
N HIS A 126 -2.33 -11.07 6.07
CA HIS A 126 -1.88 -12.14 6.97
C HIS A 126 -3.02 -13.08 7.42
N ASN A 127 -4.19 -12.50 7.74
CA ASN A 127 -5.37 -13.24 8.19
C ASN A 127 -6.52 -13.15 7.18
N VAL A 128 -6.22 -13.35 5.89
CA VAL A 128 -7.20 -13.30 4.80
C VAL A 128 -7.30 -14.65 4.09
N SER A 129 -8.51 -15.13 3.89
CA SER A 129 -8.82 -16.24 2.98
C SER A 129 -9.21 -15.68 1.61
N VAL A 130 -8.86 -16.40 0.54
CA VAL A 130 -9.21 -16.04 -0.83
C VAL A 130 -9.86 -17.23 -1.50
N ASP A 131 -11.12 -17.06 -1.90
CA ASP A 131 -11.82 -17.96 -2.80
C ASP A 131 -11.96 -17.30 -4.17
N ARG A 132 -11.48 -17.97 -5.23
CA ARG A 132 -11.54 -17.45 -6.61
C ARG A 132 -12.71 -18.00 -7.40
N SER A 133 -13.51 -18.88 -6.80
CA SER A 133 -14.66 -19.52 -7.43
C SER A 133 -15.97 -18.75 -7.25
N ILE A 134 -16.00 -17.75 -6.36
CA ILE A 134 -17.18 -16.97 -6.00
C ILE A 134 -17.09 -15.51 -6.47
N THR A 135 -18.24 -14.83 -6.51
CA THR A 135 -18.38 -13.39 -6.83
C THR A 135 -18.61 -12.52 -5.58
N LEU A 136 -18.82 -11.20 -5.74
CA LEU A 136 -19.12 -10.30 -4.62
C LEU A 136 -20.58 -10.36 -4.16
N GLU A 137 -21.51 -10.80 -5.03
CA GLU A 137 -22.95 -10.84 -4.74
C GLU A 137 -23.42 -12.18 -4.13
N GLU A 138 -22.53 -13.17 -4.02
CA GLU A 138 -22.78 -14.51 -3.46
C GLU A 138 -22.30 -14.63 -2.01
#